data_AF-A0A7U7J3R2-F1
#
_entry.id   AF-A0A7U7J3R2-F1
#
_cell.length_a   1.000
_cell.length_b   1.000
_cell.length_c   1.000
_cell.angle_alpha   90.00
_cell.angle_beta   90.00
_cell.angle_gamma   90.00
#
_symmetry.space_group_name_H-M   'P 1'
#
loop_
_entity.id
_entity.type
_entity.pdbx_description
1 polymer ?
#
loop_
_entity_poly.entity_id
_entity_poly.type
_entity_poly.pdbx_seq_one_letter_code
_entity_poly.pdbx_strand_id
1 'polypeptide(L)'
;MRIVSKKRDEMRYRAEIVAGALKVSESRVVAGLLLRGVSDQEWRQAIYKDNLLLTRSPKTAQRFSILIRGRLSLVEAPLWKLIRDGSMKEATHACLAAAVKASPLLGDFLDLVVRDAYRSFKETLSQTLWTDFIEDCRGRDLTMPLWRESTLRRLRSSVYSILAEAGYIDSLCT
;
A
#
# COMPACT_ATOMS: atom_id res chain seq x y z
N MET A 1 7.97 -24.18 -14.07
CA MET A 1 7.85 -22.85 -13.41
C MET A 1 6.39 -22.30 -13.43
N ARG A 2 5.36 -23.13 -13.18
CA ARG A 2 3.93 -22.71 -13.26
C ARG A 2 3.11 -22.88 -11.96
N ILE A 3 3.61 -23.61 -10.97
CA ILE A 3 2.85 -23.93 -9.74
C ILE A 3 2.81 -22.73 -8.76
N VAL A 4 3.92 -21.99 -8.62
CA VAL A 4 4.01 -20.83 -7.71
C VAL A 4 3.20 -19.63 -8.21
N SER A 5 3.07 -19.46 -9.53
CA SER A 5 2.30 -18.35 -10.11
C SER A 5 0.79 -18.58 -10.01
N LYS A 6 0.33 -19.83 -10.21
CA LYS A 6 -1.09 -20.19 -10.08
C LYS A 6 -1.62 -20.02 -8.65
N LYS A 7 -0.80 -20.40 -7.65
CA LYS A 7 -1.14 -20.24 -6.23
C LYS A 7 -1.15 -18.78 -5.74
N ARG A 8 -0.50 -17.85 -6.47
CA ARG A 8 -0.54 -16.41 -6.15
C ARG A 8 -1.80 -15.71 -6.64
N ASP A 9 -2.42 -16.22 -7.71
CA ASP A 9 -3.66 -15.66 -8.27
C ASP A 9 -4.90 -16.08 -7.47
N GLU A 10 -4.84 -17.23 -6.79
CA GLU A 10 -5.92 -17.72 -5.92
C GLU A 10 -5.97 -17.01 -4.56
N MET A 11 -4.86 -16.40 -4.13
CA MET A 11 -4.73 -15.75 -2.82
C MET A 11 -5.25 -14.32 -2.83
N ARG A 12 -6.33 -14.08 -2.10
CA ARG A 12 -6.96 -12.76 -1.96
C ARG A 12 -6.11 -11.84 -1.08
N TYR A 13 -5.64 -12.33 0.07
CA TYR A 13 -4.92 -11.51 1.03
C TYR A 13 -3.40 -11.72 0.97
N ARG A 14 -2.68 -10.66 0.61
CA ARG A 14 -1.21 -10.66 0.46
C ARG A 14 -0.54 -9.67 1.41
N ALA A 15 0.72 -9.95 1.77
CA ALA A 15 1.50 -9.11 2.68
C ALA A 15 2.34 -8.00 2.00
N GLU A 16 2.02 -7.62 0.77
CA GLU A 16 2.81 -6.68 -0.04
C GLU A 16 2.84 -5.26 0.56
N ILE A 17 1.77 -4.87 1.27
CA ILE A 17 1.63 -3.57 1.92
C ILE A 17 2.67 -3.32 3.03
N VAL A 18 3.31 -4.38 3.56
CA VAL A 18 4.41 -4.31 4.54
C VAL A 18 5.62 -3.54 4.01
N ALA A 19 5.74 -3.37 2.69
CA ALA A 19 6.83 -2.65 2.08
C ALA A 19 6.83 -1.14 2.43
N GLY A 20 5.69 -0.56 2.81
CA GLY A 20 5.59 0.82 3.29
C GLY A 20 4.18 1.39 3.16
N ALA A 21 3.93 2.51 3.85
CA ALA A 21 2.70 3.29 3.76
C ALA A 21 2.53 3.97 2.38
N LEU A 22 1.90 5.14 2.24
CA LEU A 22 1.60 5.71 0.92
C LEU A 22 2.84 6.19 0.17
N LYS A 23 3.86 6.69 0.88
CA LYS A 23 5.11 7.18 0.28
C LYS A 23 4.84 8.21 -0.82
N VAL A 24 4.11 9.27 -0.47
CA VAL A 24 3.56 10.24 -1.45
C VAL A 24 4.67 10.92 -2.26
N SER A 25 5.76 11.34 -1.62
CA SER A 25 6.90 11.96 -2.31
C SER A 25 7.57 11.02 -3.32
N GLU A 26 7.85 9.78 -2.93
CA GLU A 26 8.39 8.77 -3.83
C GLU A 26 7.38 8.37 -4.91
N SER A 27 6.09 8.38 -4.58
CA SER A 27 5.00 8.09 -5.53
C SER A 27 4.88 9.16 -6.60
N ARG A 28 5.14 10.44 -6.28
CA ARG A 28 5.24 11.52 -7.30
C ARG A 28 6.34 11.25 -8.31
N VAL A 29 7.52 10.84 -7.83
CA VAL A 29 8.66 10.52 -8.70
C VAL A 29 8.30 9.35 -9.62
N VAL A 30 7.74 8.28 -9.07
CA VAL A 30 7.33 7.10 -9.86
C VAL A 30 6.23 7.44 -10.85
N ALA A 31 5.21 8.20 -10.45
CA ALA A 31 4.15 8.66 -11.36
C ALA A 31 4.73 9.48 -12.52
N GLY A 32 5.71 10.35 -12.25
CA GLY A 32 6.44 11.10 -13.29
C GLY A 32 7.19 10.20 -14.27
N LEU A 33 7.83 9.13 -13.78
CA LEU A 33 8.50 8.14 -14.64
C LEU A 33 7.49 7.37 -15.50
N LEU A 34 6.36 6.95 -14.94
CA LEU A 34 5.29 6.24 -15.67
C LEU A 34 4.67 7.12 -16.75
N LEU A 35 4.41 8.39 -16.46
CA LEU A 35 3.86 9.35 -17.43
C LEU A 35 4.81 9.62 -18.60
N ARG A 36 6.12 9.52 -18.39
CA ARG A 36 7.12 9.64 -19.46
C ARG A 36 7.27 8.36 -20.29
N GLY A 37 6.71 7.24 -19.85
CA GLY A 37 6.85 5.96 -20.55
C GLY A 37 8.29 5.46 -20.63
N VAL A 38 9.10 5.70 -19.58
CA VAL A 38 10.52 5.32 -19.57
C VAL A 38 10.72 3.81 -19.76
N SER A 39 11.76 3.43 -20.48
CA SER A 39 12.21 2.05 -20.64
C SER A 39 12.72 1.45 -19.32
N ASP A 40 12.86 0.12 -19.25
CA ASP A 40 13.42 -0.54 -18.07
C ASP A 40 14.88 -0.14 -17.78
N GLN A 41 15.65 0.23 -18.81
CA GLN A 41 17.01 0.73 -18.64
C GLN A 41 17.01 2.12 -17.98
N GLU A 42 16.19 3.04 -18.50
CA GLU A 42 16.00 4.37 -17.92
C GLU A 42 15.42 4.31 -16.51
N TRP A 43 14.49 3.38 -16.26
CA TRP A 43 13.98 3.11 -14.92
C TRP A 43 15.09 2.71 -13.96
N ARG A 44 15.93 1.75 -14.36
CA ARG A 44 17.06 1.30 -13.53
C ARG A 44 18.06 2.42 -13.26
N GLN A 45 18.34 3.24 -14.27
CA GLN A 45 19.20 4.41 -14.12
C GLN A 45 18.61 5.39 -13.09
N ALA A 46 17.36 5.83 -13.30
CA ALA A 46 16.68 6.79 -12.44
C ALA A 46 16.54 6.32 -10.98
N ILE A 47 16.16 5.06 -10.76
CA ILE A 47 15.89 4.55 -9.41
C ILE A 47 17.16 4.15 -8.67
N TYR A 48 18.09 3.44 -9.35
CA TYR A 48 19.21 2.79 -8.66
C TYR A 48 20.53 3.54 -8.76
N LYS A 49 20.74 4.33 -9.82
CA LYS A 49 21.97 5.10 -9.99
C LYS A 49 21.79 6.55 -9.60
N ASP A 50 20.73 7.18 -10.11
CA ASP A 50 20.46 8.60 -9.84
C ASP A 50 19.72 8.81 -8.51
N ASN A 51 19.27 7.72 -7.88
CA ASN A 51 18.55 7.70 -6.59
C ASN A 51 17.44 8.76 -6.51
N LEU A 52 16.60 8.87 -7.55
CA LEU A 52 15.53 9.88 -7.57
C LEU A 52 14.52 9.76 -6.42
N LEU A 53 14.44 8.58 -5.78
CA LEU A 53 13.62 8.38 -4.58
C LEU A 53 14.25 8.94 -3.30
N LEU A 54 15.50 9.44 -3.37
CA LEU A 54 16.27 10.03 -2.26
C LEU A 54 16.33 9.12 -1.02
N THR A 55 16.45 7.81 -1.24
CA THR A 55 16.47 6.83 -0.15
C THR A 55 17.89 6.62 0.38
N ARG A 56 17.99 6.16 1.65
CA ARG A 56 19.26 5.91 2.35
C ARG A 56 20.03 4.69 1.84
N SER A 57 19.40 3.79 1.08
CA SER A 57 20.07 2.60 0.57
C SER A 57 19.44 2.10 -0.74
N PRO A 58 20.23 1.47 -1.63
CA PRO A 58 19.72 0.88 -2.86
C PRO A 58 18.63 -0.17 -2.62
N LYS A 59 18.73 -0.94 -1.51
CA LYS A 59 17.71 -1.93 -1.12
C LYS A 59 16.37 -1.25 -0.77
N THR A 60 16.42 -0.08 -0.14
CA THR A 60 15.21 0.70 0.15
C THR A 60 14.60 1.26 -1.13
N ALA A 61 15.41 1.81 -2.04
CA ALA A 61 14.96 2.27 -3.36
C ALA A 61 14.28 1.13 -4.13
N GLN A 62 14.89 -0.06 -4.15
CA GLN A 62 14.31 -1.24 -4.77
C GLN A 62 12.95 -1.60 -4.18
N ARG A 63 12.88 -1.72 -2.85
CA ARG A 63 11.63 -2.08 -2.16
C ARG A 63 10.52 -1.06 -2.41
N PHE A 64 10.82 0.24 -2.35
CA PHE A 64 9.83 1.29 -2.60
C PHE A 64 9.41 1.34 -4.07
N SER A 65 10.36 1.25 -5.00
CA SER A 65 10.05 1.23 -6.44
C SER A 65 9.15 0.06 -6.82
N ILE A 66 9.38 -1.15 -6.28
CA ILE A 66 8.52 -2.32 -6.52
C ILE A 66 7.13 -2.09 -5.95
N LEU A 67 7.03 -1.64 -4.69
CA LEU A 67 5.74 -1.38 -4.04
C LEU A 67 4.90 -0.34 -4.81
N ILE A 68 5.52 0.81 -5.08
CA ILE A 68 4.84 1.95 -5.69
C ILE A 68 4.48 1.64 -7.14
N ARG A 69 5.41 1.08 -7.93
CA ARG A 69 5.13 0.67 -9.32
C ARG A 69 4.02 -0.38 -9.36
N GLY A 70 4.01 -1.34 -8.42
CA GLY A 70 2.94 -2.33 -8.30
C GLY A 70 1.58 -1.68 -8.09
N ARG A 71 1.47 -0.72 -7.16
CA ARG A 71 0.24 0.04 -6.93
C ARG A 71 -0.18 0.85 -8.15
N LEU A 72 0.74 1.63 -8.72
CA LEU A 72 0.43 2.55 -9.80
C LEU A 72 0.17 1.84 -11.13
N SER A 73 0.67 0.62 -11.32
CA SER A 73 0.38 -0.19 -12.52
C SER A 73 -1.08 -0.65 -12.64
N LEU A 74 -1.84 -0.58 -11.55
CA LEU A 74 -3.26 -0.98 -11.52
C LEU A 74 -4.22 0.17 -11.79
N VAL A 75 -3.71 1.39 -11.96
CA VAL A 75 -4.47 2.62 -12.17
C VAL A 75 -3.97 3.33 -13.43
N GLU A 76 -4.77 4.23 -13.95
CA GLU A 76 -4.53 4.84 -15.26
C GLU A 76 -3.81 6.19 -15.15
N ALA A 77 -3.30 6.67 -16.30
CA ALA A 77 -2.55 7.91 -16.42
C ALA A 77 -3.21 9.15 -15.78
N PRO A 78 -4.55 9.34 -15.76
CA PRO A 78 -5.16 10.45 -15.03
C PRO A 78 -4.84 10.45 -13.54
N LEU A 79 -4.81 9.27 -12.89
CA LEU A 79 -4.46 9.18 -11.48
C LEU A 79 -2.96 9.43 -11.26
N TRP A 80 -2.10 9.00 -12.19
CA TRP A 80 -0.66 9.34 -12.14
C TRP A 80 -0.44 10.86 -12.22
N LYS A 81 -1.19 11.56 -13.08
CA LYS A 81 -1.13 13.03 -13.17
C LYS A 81 -1.58 13.68 -11.86
N LEU A 82 -2.68 13.21 -11.27
CA LEU A 82 -3.16 13.71 -9.99
C LEU A 82 -2.13 13.49 -8.87
N ILE A 83 -1.47 12.33 -8.83
CA ILE A 83 -0.39 12.06 -7.87
C ILE A 83 0.77 13.04 -8.08
N ARG A 84 1.24 13.21 -9.31
CA ARG A 84 2.41 14.03 -9.65
C ARG A 84 2.18 15.52 -9.38
N ASP A 85 1.08 16.06 -9.89
CA ASP A 85 0.83 17.50 -10.04
C ASP A 85 -0.15 18.06 -9.00
N GLY A 86 -0.97 17.20 -8.39
CA GLY A 86 -1.96 17.63 -7.41
C GLY A 86 -1.33 18.22 -6.15
N SER A 87 -2.16 18.88 -5.35
CA SER A 87 -1.83 19.28 -3.99
C SER A 87 -1.41 18.09 -3.13
N MET A 88 -0.85 18.35 -1.96
CA MET A 88 -0.47 17.27 -1.04
C MET A 88 -1.67 16.36 -0.72
N LYS A 89 -2.84 16.95 -0.43
CA LYS A 89 -4.07 16.22 -0.11
C LYS A 89 -4.54 15.36 -1.28
N GLU A 90 -4.62 15.93 -2.48
CA GLU A 90 -5.02 15.19 -3.68
C GLU A 90 -4.07 14.03 -3.99
N ALA A 91 -2.76 14.27 -3.91
CA ALA A 91 -1.76 13.23 -4.14
C ALA A 91 -1.85 12.12 -3.10
N THR A 92 -2.06 12.45 -1.82
CA THR A 92 -2.27 11.49 -0.74
C THR A 92 -3.50 10.62 -1.00
N HIS A 93 -4.65 11.21 -1.31
CA HIS A 93 -5.87 10.45 -1.58
C HIS A 93 -5.80 9.64 -2.89
N ALA A 94 -5.09 10.14 -3.90
CA ALA A 94 -4.82 9.40 -5.13
C ALA A 94 -3.89 8.19 -4.87
N CYS A 95 -2.86 8.36 -4.03
CA CYS A 95 -2.01 7.26 -3.57
C CYS A 95 -2.80 6.23 -2.76
N LEU A 96 -3.71 6.68 -1.88
CA LEU A 96 -4.61 5.81 -1.14
C LEU A 96 -5.48 4.97 -2.08
N ALA A 97 -6.11 5.61 -3.07
CA ALA A 97 -6.94 4.90 -4.05
C ALA A 97 -6.13 3.80 -4.78
N ALA A 98 -4.90 4.10 -5.21
CA ALA A 98 -4.02 3.11 -5.82
C ALA A 98 -3.61 2.00 -4.84
N ALA A 99 -3.35 2.33 -3.57
CA ALA A 99 -3.01 1.35 -2.54
C ALA A 99 -4.19 0.41 -2.22
N VAL A 100 -5.41 0.94 -2.15
CA VAL A 100 -6.64 0.16 -1.95
C VAL A 100 -6.88 -0.76 -3.13
N LYS A 101 -6.76 -0.25 -4.36
CA LYS A 101 -6.91 -1.08 -5.57
C LYS A 101 -5.89 -2.22 -5.64
N ALA A 102 -4.69 -2.00 -5.11
CA ALA A 102 -3.63 -3.00 -5.08
C ALA A 102 -3.73 -4.01 -3.93
N SER A 103 -4.47 -3.70 -2.87
CA SER A 103 -4.50 -4.50 -1.65
C SER A 103 -5.95 -4.75 -1.18
N PRO A 104 -6.51 -5.93 -1.50
CA PRO A 104 -7.81 -6.35 -0.96
C PRO A 104 -7.84 -6.33 0.57
N LEU A 105 -6.71 -6.60 1.23
CA LEU A 105 -6.59 -6.50 2.69
C LEU A 105 -6.86 -5.08 3.19
N LEU A 106 -6.25 -4.06 2.56
CA LEU A 106 -6.49 -2.67 2.93
C LEU A 106 -7.92 -2.23 2.60
N GLY A 107 -8.43 -2.64 1.44
CA GLY A 107 -9.80 -2.34 1.00
C GLY A 107 -10.83 -2.91 1.96
N ASP A 108 -10.71 -4.19 2.32
CA ASP A 108 -11.65 -4.85 3.24
C ASP A 108 -11.52 -4.30 4.66
N PHE A 109 -10.33 -3.89 5.10
CA PHE A 109 -10.18 -3.23 6.41
C PHE A 109 -10.90 -1.89 6.47
N LEU A 110 -10.76 -1.07 5.41
CA LEU A 110 -11.50 0.19 5.28
C LEU A 110 -13.02 -0.05 5.24
N ASP A 111 -13.46 -1.03 4.46
CA ASP A 111 -14.89 -1.27 4.22
C ASP A 111 -15.61 -1.88 5.42
N LEU A 112 -14.95 -2.78 6.16
CA LEU A 112 -15.62 -3.60 7.17
C LEU A 112 -15.30 -3.16 8.60
N VAL A 113 -14.07 -2.67 8.85
CA VAL A 113 -13.65 -2.27 10.20
C VAL A 113 -13.77 -0.77 10.36
N VAL A 114 -13.14 0.01 9.47
CA VAL A 114 -13.12 1.47 9.60
C VAL A 114 -14.53 2.04 9.41
N ARG A 115 -15.27 1.60 8.39
CA ARG A 115 -16.67 2.00 8.18
C ARG A 115 -17.54 1.74 9.41
N ASP A 116 -17.42 0.58 10.02
CA ASP A 116 -18.20 0.22 11.22
C ASP A 116 -17.80 1.05 12.44
N ALA A 117 -16.49 1.28 12.63
CA ALA A 117 -15.99 2.16 13.67
C ALA A 117 -16.54 3.58 13.55
N TYR A 118 -16.63 4.14 12.33
CA TYR A 118 -17.27 5.43 12.09
C TYR A 118 -18.77 5.42 12.42
N ARG A 119 -19.49 4.38 11.98
CA ARG A 119 -20.94 4.26 12.26
C ARG A 119 -21.23 4.14 13.75
N SER A 120 -20.35 3.47 14.48
CA SER A 120 -20.44 3.24 15.91
C SER A 120 -19.79 4.36 16.75
N PHE A 121 -19.34 5.45 16.11
CA PHE A 121 -18.65 6.58 16.76
C PHE A 121 -17.49 6.15 17.68
N LYS A 122 -16.75 5.11 17.30
CA LYS A 122 -15.60 4.66 18.07
C LYS A 122 -14.49 5.69 17.98
N GLU A 123 -13.98 6.12 19.13
CA GLU A 123 -12.90 7.11 19.22
C GLU A 123 -11.54 6.56 18.77
N THR A 124 -11.34 5.23 18.82
CA THR A 124 -10.06 4.60 18.49
C THR A 124 -10.20 3.26 17.75
N LEU A 125 -9.23 2.96 16.88
CA LEU A 125 -9.09 1.65 16.23
C LEU A 125 -8.16 0.76 17.07
N SER A 126 -8.71 0.03 18.04
CA SER A 126 -7.91 -0.80 18.95
C SER A 126 -7.14 -1.92 18.22
N GLN A 127 -6.08 -2.42 18.87
CA GLN A 127 -5.31 -3.57 18.34
C GLN A 127 -6.15 -4.84 18.21
N THR A 128 -7.16 -5.02 19.07
CA THR A 128 -8.07 -6.16 19.01
C THR A 128 -8.85 -6.19 17.70
N LEU A 129 -9.34 -5.03 17.22
CA LEU A 129 -10.04 -4.95 15.94
C LEU A 129 -9.18 -5.43 14.77
N TRP A 130 -7.87 -5.15 14.81
CA TRP A 130 -6.95 -5.65 13.81
C TRP A 130 -6.80 -7.18 13.88
N THR A 131 -6.65 -7.73 15.08
CA THR A 131 -6.52 -9.19 15.27
C THR A 131 -7.78 -9.92 14.81
N ASP A 132 -8.96 -9.45 15.22
CA ASP A 132 -10.25 -10.04 14.83
C ASP A 132 -10.43 -10.00 13.31
N PHE A 133 -10.10 -8.86 12.68
CA PHE A 133 -10.14 -8.72 11.23
C PHE A 133 -9.22 -9.71 10.50
N ILE A 134 -8.03 -9.98 11.02
CA ILE A 134 -7.12 -10.97 10.43
C ILE A 134 -7.69 -12.39 10.52
N GLU A 135 -8.34 -12.74 11.63
CA GLU A 135 -9.02 -14.04 11.75
C GLU A 135 -10.21 -14.14 10.78
N ASP A 136 -11.00 -13.09 10.64
CA ASP A 136 -12.08 -13.04 9.64
C ASP A 136 -11.56 -13.18 8.21
N CYS A 137 -10.41 -12.56 7.89
CA CYS A 137 -9.77 -12.70 6.58
C CYS A 137 -9.42 -14.17 6.27
N ARG A 138 -8.97 -14.95 7.28
CA ARG A 138 -8.71 -16.38 7.09
C ARG A 138 -9.99 -17.17 6.80
N GLY A 139 -11.11 -16.80 7.42
CA GLY A 139 -12.40 -17.41 7.13
C GLY A 139 -12.86 -17.16 5.68
N ARG A 140 -12.49 -16.01 5.10
CA ARG A 140 -12.86 -15.61 3.72
C ARG A 140 -11.91 -16.14 2.66
N ASP A 141 -10.64 -16.35 3.00
CA ASP A 141 -9.60 -16.85 2.10
C ASP A 141 -8.86 -18.02 2.76
N LEU A 142 -9.31 -19.25 2.46
CA LEU A 142 -8.68 -20.48 2.95
C LEU A 142 -7.24 -20.68 2.45
N THR A 143 -6.82 -19.92 1.43
CA THR A 143 -5.45 -19.97 0.89
C THR A 143 -4.53 -18.92 1.53
N MET A 144 -5.07 -18.07 2.40
CA MET A 144 -4.33 -17.04 3.11
C MET A 144 -3.20 -17.68 3.93
N PRO A 145 -1.94 -17.23 3.77
CA PRO A 145 -0.83 -17.78 4.52
C PRO A 145 -0.97 -17.51 6.02
N LEU A 146 -0.53 -18.46 6.83
CA LEU A 146 -0.30 -18.24 8.26
C LEU A 146 0.94 -17.36 8.44
N TRP A 147 0.71 -16.05 8.49
CA TRP A 147 1.76 -15.07 8.75
C TRP A 147 2.23 -15.15 10.19
N ARG A 148 3.55 -15.02 10.38
CA ARG A 148 4.16 -14.89 11.71
C ARG A 148 3.73 -13.57 12.35
N GLU A 149 3.74 -13.53 13.67
CA GLU A 149 3.40 -12.34 14.47
C GLU A 149 4.14 -11.07 14.03
N SER A 150 5.43 -11.19 13.69
CA SER A 150 6.22 -10.06 13.19
C SER A 150 5.70 -9.51 11.86
N THR A 151 5.08 -10.33 11.01
CA THR A 151 4.47 -9.91 9.75
C THR A 151 3.13 -9.24 10.00
N LEU A 152 2.31 -9.81 10.90
CA LEU A 152 1.03 -9.22 11.32
C LEU A 152 1.22 -7.83 11.92
N ARG A 153 2.21 -7.65 12.81
CA ARG A 153 2.56 -6.36 13.40
C ARG A 153 2.98 -5.34 12.34
N ARG A 154 3.77 -5.76 11.35
CA ARG A 154 4.20 -4.88 10.26
C ARG A 154 3.06 -4.53 9.31
N LEU A 155 2.13 -5.45 9.07
CA LEU A 155 0.90 -5.19 8.33
C LEU A 155 0.06 -4.14 9.03
N ARG A 156 -0.22 -4.35 10.33
CA ARG A 156 -0.96 -3.39 11.16
C ARG A 156 -0.32 -2.01 11.09
N SER A 157 0.97 -1.92 11.37
CA SER A 157 1.72 -0.66 11.32
C SER A 157 1.59 0.01 9.96
N SER A 158 1.71 -0.75 8.86
CA SER A 158 1.62 -0.17 7.50
C SER A 158 0.21 0.32 7.20
N VAL A 159 -0.83 -0.44 7.55
CA VAL A 159 -2.24 -0.06 7.35
C VAL A 159 -2.57 1.18 8.17
N TYR A 160 -2.23 1.20 9.46
CA TYR A 160 -2.53 2.33 10.32
C TYR A 160 -1.77 3.59 9.91
N SER A 161 -0.50 3.48 9.49
CA SER A 161 0.22 4.62 8.90
C SER A 161 -0.47 5.15 7.65
N ILE A 162 -1.02 4.28 6.80
CA ILE A 162 -1.80 4.72 5.62
C ILE A 162 -3.06 5.47 6.05
N LEU A 163 -3.77 4.98 7.06
CA LEU A 163 -4.97 5.64 7.59
C LEU A 163 -4.62 7.02 8.19
N ALA A 164 -3.53 7.11 8.94
CA ALA A 164 -3.07 8.37 9.51
C ALA A 164 -2.65 9.37 8.42
N GLU A 165 -1.86 8.93 7.43
CA GLU A 165 -1.47 9.77 6.28
C GLU A 165 -2.69 10.29 5.50
N ALA A 166 -3.73 9.47 5.37
CA ALA A 166 -4.97 9.82 4.68
C ALA A 166 -5.96 10.65 5.52
N GLY A 167 -5.69 10.85 6.82
CA GLY A 167 -6.52 11.61 7.74
C GLY A 167 -7.74 10.85 8.31
N TYR A 168 -7.71 9.52 8.31
CA TYR A 168 -8.76 8.68 8.92
C TYR A 168 -8.58 8.55 10.44
N ILE A 169 -7.35 8.57 10.93
CA ILE A 169 -7.01 8.49 12.35
C ILE A 169 -5.92 9.49 12.68
N ASP A 170 -5.87 9.98 13.91
CA ASP A 170 -4.74 10.74 14.39
C ASP A 170 -3.54 9.84 14.62
N SER A 171 -2.34 10.29 14.24
CA SER A 171 -1.08 9.56 14.43
C SER A 171 -0.74 9.27 15.91
N LEU A 172 -1.48 9.87 16.84
CA LEU A 172 -1.36 9.68 18.29
C LEU A 172 -2.22 8.50 18.81
N CYS A 173 -3.14 7.96 18.00
CA CYS A 173 -4.07 6.89 18.38
C CYS A 173 -3.60 5.48 17.94
N THR A 174 -2.32 5.32 17.57
CA THR A 174 -1.73 4.11 16.94
C THR A 174 -1.03 3.15 17.91
#